data_AF-A0A1Y3EH99-F1
#
_entry.id   AF-A0A1Y3EH99-F1
#
_cell.length_a   1.000
_cell.length_b   1.000
_cell.length_c   1.000
_cell.angle_alpha   90.00
_cell.angle_beta   90.00
_cell.angle_gamma   90.00
#
_symmetry.space_group_name_H-M   'P 1'
#
loop_
_entity.id
_entity.type
_entity.pdbx_description
1 polymer ?
#
loop_
_entity_poly.entity_id
_entity_poly.type
_entity_poly.pdbx_seq_one_letter_code
_entity_poly.pdbx_strand_id
1 'polypeptide(L)'
;METCQHGALRTRIAKVKPKHSDCPTGDACKFGICWRAIGLRKDVECVITEDCVGRTLCDRKGSCRPARPTSVACDTDKNCGLLERCKYNMCWRYI
;
A
#
# COMPACT_ATOMS: atom_id res chain seq x y z
N MET A 1 18.97 17.14 -15.05
CA MET A 1 19.08 16.10 -14.01
C MET A 1 17.95 16.31 -13.04
N GLU A 2 17.52 15.26 -12.37
CA GLU A 2 16.08 15.06 -12.21
C GLU A 2 15.78 14.64 -10.74
N THR A 3 14.54 14.67 -10.24
CA THR A 3 14.09 14.30 -8.86
C THR A 3 12.68 13.62 -8.79
N CYS A 4 12.56 12.31 -8.47
CA CYS A 4 11.29 11.53 -8.46
C CYS A 4 10.32 11.89 -7.29
N GLN A 5 9.00 11.70 -7.43
CA GLN A 5 8.01 12.14 -6.42
C GLN A 5 7.48 11.04 -5.49
N HIS A 6 7.34 11.41 -4.21
CA HIS A 6 6.54 10.70 -3.20
C HIS A 6 5.09 11.23 -3.20
N GLY A 7 4.11 10.35 -3.33
CA GLY A 7 2.69 10.74 -3.41
C GLY A 7 2.08 11.14 -2.06
N ALA A 8 2.18 12.42 -1.68
CA ALA A 8 1.42 12.99 -0.58
C ALA A 8 0.99 14.45 -0.84
N LEU A 9 -0.34 14.63 -1.01
CA LEU A 9 -1.10 15.88 -1.13
C LEU A 9 -0.87 16.80 -2.36
N ARG A 10 -1.99 17.42 -2.76
CA ARG A 10 -2.09 18.42 -3.84
C ARG A 10 -1.42 19.74 -3.42
N THR A 11 -0.60 20.32 -4.29
CA THR A 11 -0.58 21.78 -4.56
C THR A 11 0.21 22.06 -5.85
N ARG A 12 -0.23 23.04 -6.64
CA ARG A 12 0.43 23.43 -7.90
C ARG A 12 1.60 24.37 -7.61
N ILE A 13 2.84 23.86 -7.64
CA ILE A 13 4.05 24.66 -7.86
C ILE A 13 4.94 23.88 -8.84
N ALA A 14 5.41 24.54 -9.91
CA ALA A 14 6.12 23.91 -11.02
C ALA A 14 7.46 23.28 -10.58
N LYS A 15 7.68 21.98 -10.86
CA LYS A 15 8.94 21.28 -10.55
C LYS A 15 9.34 20.24 -11.61
N VAL A 16 10.48 20.54 -12.25
CA VAL A 16 11.64 19.68 -12.59
C VAL A 16 11.38 18.16 -12.78
N LYS A 17 11.90 17.61 -13.90
CA LYS A 17 11.86 16.17 -14.25
C LYS A 17 12.46 15.22 -13.16
N PRO A 18 12.27 13.87 -13.18
CA PRO A 18 12.60 12.91 -12.07
C PRO A 18 13.81 11.88 -12.13
N LYS A 19 14.71 11.78 -11.11
CA LYS A 19 15.83 10.75 -10.95
C LYS A 19 15.58 9.73 -9.81
N HIS A 20 16.28 8.60 -9.91
CA HIS A 20 16.42 7.54 -8.89
C HIS A 20 16.89 7.98 -7.48
N SER A 21 17.70 9.02 -7.34
CA SER A 21 18.29 9.46 -6.05
C SER A 21 17.27 9.94 -5.01
N ASP A 22 16.06 10.22 -5.45
CA ASP A 22 15.00 10.87 -4.66
C ASP A 22 13.93 9.86 -4.21
N CYS A 23 14.09 8.58 -4.57
CA CYS A 23 13.27 7.49 -4.07
C CYS A 23 13.90 6.84 -2.82
N PRO A 24 13.10 6.25 -1.92
CA PRO A 24 13.61 5.53 -0.75
C PRO A 24 14.51 4.36 -1.13
N THR A 25 15.42 3.97 -0.24
CA THR A 25 16.33 2.84 -0.44
C THR A 25 15.56 1.54 -0.75
N GLY A 26 15.68 1.07 -2.00
CA GLY A 26 14.96 -0.11 -2.52
C GLY A 26 13.90 0.19 -3.58
N ASP A 27 13.65 1.47 -3.89
CA ASP A 27 12.65 1.92 -4.85
C ASP A 27 13.31 2.46 -6.13
N ALA A 28 12.70 2.18 -7.28
CA ALA A 28 13.20 2.56 -8.60
C ALA A 28 12.30 3.63 -9.25
N CYS A 29 12.89 4.70 -9.79
CA CYS A 29 12.13 5.73 -10.50
C CYS A 29 11.77 5.26 -11.93
N LYS A 30 10.48 5.09 -12.23
CA LYS A 30 9.97 4.70 -13.56
C LYS A 30 8.74 5.54 -13.92
N PHE A 31 8.73 6.12 -15.11
CA PHE A 31 7.72 7.12 -15.54
C PHE A 31 7.55 8.33 -14.59
N GLY A 32 8.57 8.65 -13.79
CA GLY A 32 8.54 9.74 -12.82
C GLY A 32 7.84 9.46 -11.50
N ILE A 33 7.44 8.21 -11.28
CA ILE A 33 6.89 7.71 -10.02
C ILE A 33 7.96 6.82 -9.37
N CYS A 34 8.08 6.82 -8.04
CA CYS A 34 8.88 5.82 -7.33
C CYS A 34 8.11 4.50 -7.28
N TRP A 35 8.62 3.48 -7.97
CA TRP A 35 8.12 2.11 -7.93
C TRP A 35 8.94 1.30 -6.94
N ARG A 36 8.33 0.86 -5.84
CA ARG A 36 8.97 -0.15 -4.97
C ARG A 36 9.09 -1.46 -5.72
N ALA A 37 10.28 -2.03 -5.77
CA ALA A 37 10.50 -3.36 -6.32
C ALA A 37 10.08 -4.42 -5.29
N ILE A 38 8.77 -4.65 -5.18
CA ILE A 38 8.16 -5.46 -4.12
C ILE A 38 8.70 -6.91 -4.11
N GLY A 39 9.07 -7.45 -5.27
CA GLY A 39 9.63 -8.80 -5.41
C GLY A 39 11.14 -8.96 -5.12
N LEU A 40 11.83 -7.95 -4.56
CA LEU A 40 13.26 -8.05 -4.22
C LEU A 40 13.56 -8.32 -2.73
N ARG A 41 12.53 -8.32 -1.86
CA ARG A 41 12.62 -8.92 -0.53
C ARG A 41 11.88 -10.24 -0.57
N LYS A 42 12.56 -11.34 -0.21
CA LYS A 42 12.05 -12.72 -0.28
C LYS A 42 11.02 -13.03 0.83
N ASP A 43 10.70 -12.00 1.60
CA ASP A 43 10.09 -12.01 2.92
C ASP A 43 8.85 -11.08 2.97
N VAL A 44 8.41 -10.57 1.81
CA VAL A 44 7.15 -9.82 1.61
C VAL A 44 6.18 -10.69 0.81
N GLU A 45 5.09 -11.11 1.45
CA GLU A 45 4.00 -11.93 0.87
C GLU A 45 2.93 -11.05 0.20
N CYS A 46 2.71 -9.83 0.69
CA CYS A 46 1.60 -8.96 0.29
C CYS A 46 1.92 -7.47 0.44
N VAL A 47 1.05 -6.64 -0.14
CA VAL A 47 1.11 -5.17 -0.14
C VAL A 47 -0.25 -4.57 0.20
N ILE A 48 -1.29 -5.12 -0.41
CA ILE A 48 -2.69 -4.75 -0.24
C ILE A 48 -3.50 -5.94 0.26
N THR A 49 -4.68 -5.65 0.80
CA THR A 49 -5.56 -6.65 1.41
C THR A 49 -6.02 -7.72 0.41
N GLU A 50 -6.09 -7.36 -0.86
CA GLU A 50 -6.53 -8.17 -2.00
C GLU A 50 -5.49 -9.21 -2.42
N ASP A 51 -4.19 -8.99 -2.16
CA ASP A 51 -3.13 -9.96 -2.42
C ASP A 51 -3.30 -11.23 -1.55
N CYS A 52 -3.82 -11.03 -0.35
CA CYS A 52 -4.02 -12.09 0.63
C CYS A 52 -5.29 -12.90 0.32
N VAL A 53 -5.17 -14.21 0.11
CA VAL A 53 -6.31 -15.07 -0.23
C VAL A 53 -7.12 -15.50 1.00
N GLY A 54 -8.45 -15.65 0.82
CA GLY A 54 -9.34 -16.17 1.86
C GLY A 54 -9.48 -15.22 3.06
N ARG A 55 -9.47 -15.79 4.28
CA ARG A 55 -9.76 -15.09 5.55
C ARG A 55 -8.52 -14.45 6.18
N THR A 56 -7.78 -13.68 5.38
CA THR A 56 -6.52 -13.02 5.77
C THR A 56 -6.49 -11.56 5.31
N LEU A 57 -5.68 -10.74 5.98
CA LEU A 57 -5.41 -9.35 5.66
C LEU A 57 -3.90 -9.12 5.54
N CYS A 58 -3.51 -8.14 4.73
CA CYS A 58 -2.10 -7.76 4.62
C CYS A 58 -1.69 -6.83 5.76
N ASP A 59 -0.72 -7.26 6.56
CA ASP A 59 -0.17 -6.46 7.65
C ASP A 59 0.86 -5.42 7.18
N ARG A 60 1.30 -4.53 8.08
CA ARG A 60 2.29 -3.48 7.74
C ARG A 60 3.70 -4.00 7.46
N LYS A 61 3.98 -5.28 7.72
CA LYS A 61 5.26 -5.94 7.41
C LYS A 61 5.20 -6.62 6.03
N GLY A 62 4.03 -6.71 5.43
CA GLY A 62 3.80 -7.39 4.17
C GLY A 62 3.55 -8.89 4.33
N SER A 63 2.96 -9.32 5.45
CA SER A 63 2.57 -10.73 5.67
C SER A 63 1.05 -10.90 5.73
N CYS A 64 0.54 -12.01 5.18
CA CYS A 64 -0.89 -12.32 5.21
C CYS A 64 -1.29 -12.94 6.55
N ARG A 65 -1.94 -12.14 7.41
CA ARG A 65 -2.31 -12.55 8.77
C ARG A 65 -3.79 -12.93 8.86
N PRO A 66 -4.18 -13.95 9.66
CA PRO A 66 -5.58 -14.33 9.85
C PRO A 66 -6.47 -13.17 10.32
N ALA A 67 -7.68 -13.12 9.77
CA ALA A 67 -8.66 -12.08 10.05
C ALA A 67 -10.09 -12.64 10.03
N ARG A 68 -11.04 -11.88 10.58
CA ARG A 68 -12.48 -12.16 10.51
C ARG A 68 -13.25 -10.95 10.00
N PRO A 69 -14.33 -11.17 9.22
CA PRO A 69 -15.23 -10.10 8.84
C PRO A 69 -16.00 -9.60 10.06
N THR A 70 -16.38 -8.33 10.02
CA THR A 70 -17.39 -7.74 10.91
C THR A 70 -18.75 -7.75 10.22
N SER A 71 -19.74 -7.00 10.72
CA SER A 71 -21.03 -6.79 10.07
C SER A 71 -21.13 -5.42 9.37
N VAL A 72 -20.01 -4.69 9.22
CA VAL A 72 -19.97 -3.35 8.63
C VAL A 72 -19.60 -3.44 7.16
N ALA A 73 -20.44 -2.89 6.28
CA ALA A 73 -20.14 -2.76 4.85
C ALA A 73 -19.16 -1.60 4.59
N CYS A 74 -18.34 -1.72 3.54
CA CYS A 74 -17.37 -0.70 3.17
C CYS A 74 -17.06 -0.70 1.67
N ASP A 75 -16.68 0.46 1.15
CA ASP A 75 -16.00 0.60 -0.15
C ASP A 75 -14.49 0.82 0.01
N THR A 76 -14.07 1.35 1.17
CA THR A 76 -12.67 1.67 1.49
C THR A 76 -12.37 1.45 2.97
N ASP A 77 -11.08 1.34 3.32
CA ASP A 77 -10.62 1.30 4.72
C ASP A 77 -11.15 2.43 5.61
N LYS A 78 -11.50 3.59 5.03
CA LYS A 78 -12.00 4.76 5.78
C LYS A 78 -13.41 4.54 6.36
N ASN A 79 -14.13 3.56 5.85
CA ASN A 79 -15.45 3.15 6.35
C ASN A 79 -15.32 2.24 7.59
N CYS A 80 -14.12 1.72 7.88
CA CYS A 80 -13.88 0.71 8.90
C CYS A 80 -13.26 1.30 10.19
N GLY A 81 -13.24 0.49 11.26
CA GLY A 81 -12.66 0.88 12.54
C GLY A 81 -11.13 1.05 12.52
N LEU A 82 -10.58 1.52 13.63
CA LEU A 82 -9.13 1.65 13.79
C LEU A 82 -8.46 0.27 13.66
N LEU A 83 -7.45 0.17 12.79
CA LEU A 83 -6.73 -1.07 12.45
C LEU A 83 -7.55 -2.13 11.67
N GLU A 84 -8.79 -1.81 11.28
CA GLU A 84 -9.56 -2.64 10.37
C GLU A 84 -9.21 -2.34 8.90
N ARG A 85 -9.59 -3.27 8.00
CA ARG A 85 -9.41 -3.15 6.56
C ARG A 85 -10.68 -3.52 5.82
N CYS A 86 -10.93 -2.85 4.71
CA CYS A 86 -12.01 -3.23 3.80
C CYS A 86 -11.57 -4.42 2.94
N LYS A 87 -12.42 -5.46 2.83
CA LYS A 87 -12.20 -6.59 1.93
C LYS A 87 -13.54 -7.24 1.57
N TYR A 88 -13.75 -7.51 0.28
CA TYR A 88 -15.01 -8.07 -0.23
C TYR A 88 -16.24 -7.27 0.24
N ASN A 89 -16.13 -5.94 0.15
CA ASN A 89 -17.14 -4.94 0.51
C ASN A 89 -17.60 -4.94 1.98
N MET A 90 -16.77 -5.50 2.88
CA MET A 90 -17.05 -5.64 4.30
C MET A 90 -15.78 -5.33 5.09
N CYS A 91 -15.91 -4.81 6.31
CA CYS A 91 -14.76 -4.53 7.17
C CYS A 91 -14.26 -5.81 7.83
N TRP A 92 -12.94 -5.93 7.99
CA TRP A 92 -12.27 -7.07 8.60
C TRP A 92 -11.27 -6.59 9.64
N ARG A 93 -11.09 -7.42 10.68
CA ARG A 93 -10.10 -7.21 11.74
C ARG A 93 -9.26 -8.46 11.95
N TYR A 94 -8.03 -8.27 12.41
CA TYR A 94 -7.13 -9.35 12.79
C TYR A 94 -7.70 -10.18 13.95
N ILE A 95 -7.26 -11.44 14.03
CA ILE A 95 -7.53 -12.38 15.14
C ILE A 95 -6.34 -12.38 16.11
#